data_AF-A0A7X9FVB8-F1
#
_entry.id   AF-A0A7X9FVB8-F1
#
_cell.length_a   1.000
_cell.length_b   1.000
_cell.length_c   1.000
_cell.angle_alpha   90.00
_cell.angle_beta   90.00
_cell.angle_gamma   90.00
#
_symmetry.space_group_name_H-M   'P 1'
#
loop_
_entity.id
_entity.type
_entity.pdbx_description
1 polymer ?
#
loop_
_entity_poly.entity_id
_entity_poly.type
_entity_poly.pdbx_seq_one_letter_code
_entity_poly.pdbx_strand_id
1 'polypeptide(L)' 'MAESDKEKSSKNKKINRLTLSEIEAQLEAIKKSEGNWRSKHARQLLARKAVLTRQG' A
#
# COMPACT_ATOMS: atom_id res chain seq x y z
N MET A 1 5.06 26.40 17.09
CA MET A 1 5.71 25.33 16.32
C MET A 1 4.62 24.52 15.66
N ALA A 2 4.22 24.92 14.46
CA ALA A 2 3.23 24.22 13.64
C ALA A 2 4.01 23.62 12.49
N GLU A 3 3.99 22.29 12.33
CA GLU A 3 4.31 21.54 11.12
C GLU A 3 4.55 20.07 11.50
N SER A 4 3.48 19.29 11.68
CA SER A 4 3.53 17.81 11.70
C SER A 4 2.13 17.19 11.64
N ASP A 5 1.20 17.75 10.86
CA ASP A 5 -0.16 17.17 10.73
C ASP A 5 -0.50 16.71 9.30
N LYS A 6 0.51 16.56 8.42
CA LYS A 6 0.30 16.04 7.06
C LYS A 6 0.67 14.57 6.90
N GLU A 7 1.37 13.97 7.87
CA GLU A 7 1.88 12.59 7.76
C GLU A 7 0.95 11.51 8.36
N LYS A 8 0.00 11.88 9.23
CA LYS A 8 -0.91 10.89 9.83
C LYS A 8 -2.12 10.54 8.96
N SER A 9 -2.50 11.40 8.02
CA SER A 9 -3.67 11.15 7.15
C SER A 9 -3.38 10.13 6.03
N SER A 10 -2.10 9.92 5.67
CA SER A 10 -1.72 8.95 4.63
C SER A 10 -1.70 7.49 5.12
N LYS A 11 -1.54 7.24 6.43
CA LYS A 11 -1.49 5.87 6.97
C LYS A 11 -2.83 5.13 6.89
N ASN A 12 -3.94 5.87 6.76
CA ASN A 12 -5.29 5.30 6.63
C ASN A 12 -5.85 5.41 5.20
N LYS A 13 -5.01 5.65 4.19
CA LYS A 13 -5.48 5.60 2.80
C LYS A 13 -5.94 4.17 2.49
N LYS A 14 -7.24 4.05 2.19
CA LYS A 14 -7.83 2.79 1.72
C LYS A 14 -7.01 2.29 0.55
N ILE A 15 -6.75 0.98 0.49
CA ILE A 15 -5.99 0.32 -0.59
C ILE A 15 -6.55 0.69 -1.97
N ASN A 16 -7.86 0.89 -2.08
CA ASN A 16 -8.54 1.31 -3.30
C ASN A 16 -8.06 2.70 -3.83
N ARG A 17 -7.57 3.58 -2.96
CA ARG A 17 -7.04 4.91 -3.33
C ARG A 17 -5.51 4.93 -3.50
N LEU A 18 -4.82 3.79 -3.35
CA LEU A 18 -3.38 3.71 -3.57
C LEU A 18 -3.07 3.64 -5.07
N THR A 19 -1.99 4.29 -5.46
CA THR A 19 -1.39 4.19 -6.79
C THR A 19 -0.46 2.99 -6.86
N LEU A 20 0.00 2.62 -8.07
CA LEU A 20 0.93 1.50 -8.25
C LEU A 20 2.18 1.64 -7.38
N SER A 21 2.82 2.80 -7.37
CA SER A 21 4.04 3.03 -6.58
C SER A 21 3.79 2.88 -5.07
N GLU A 22 2.67 3.36 -4.55
CA GLU A 22 2.32 3.21 -3.14
C GLU A 22 2.03 1.75 -2.76
N ILE A 23 1.42 0.99 -3.69
CA ILE A 23 1.15 -0.44 -3.49
C ILE A 23 2.46 -1.23 -3.44
N GLU A 24 3.43 -0.90 -4.29
CA GLU A 24 4.74 -1.54 -4.30
C GLU A 24 5.53 -1.23 -3.03
N ALA A 25 5.57 0.04 -2.62
CA ALA A 25 6.21 0.45 -1.36
C ALA A 25 5.62 -0.30 -0.16
N GLN A 26 4.30 -0.50 -0.11
CA GLN A 26 3.66 -1.28 0.95
C GLN A 26 3.94 -2.78 0.86
N LEU A 27 3.99 -3.37 -0.34
CA LEU A 27 4.35 -4.78 -0.52
C LEU A 27 5.79 -5.05 -0.11
N GLU A 28 6.71 -4.11 -0.37
CA GLU A 28 8.09 -4.18 0.09
C GLU A 28 8.19 -4.04 1.61
N ALA A 29 7.45 -3.11 2.22
CA ALA A 29 7.37 -2.97 3.67
C ALA A 29 6.85 -4.25 4.33
N ILE A 30 5.80 -4.86 3.77
CA ILE A 30 5.27 -6.15 4.25
C ILE A 30 6.29 -7.26 4.04
N LYS A 31 6.95 -7.32 2.90
CA LYS A 31 7.99 -8.33 2.64
C LYS A 31 9.14 -8.22 3.63
N LYS A 32 9.53 -6.99 4.00
CA LYS A 32 10.60 -6.74 4.99
C LYS A 32 10.14 -7.09 6.42
N SER A 33 8.88 -6.85 6.75
CA SER A 33 8.35 -7.08 8.09
C SER A 33 7.96 -8.54 8.34
N GLU A 34 7.30 -9.18 7.37
CA GLU A 34 6.68 -10.50 7.50
C GLU A 34 7.42 -11.59 6.70
N GLY A 35 8.35 -11.22 5.83
CA GLY A 35 9.08 -12.14 4.95
C GLY A 35 8.24 -12.72 3.80
N ASN A 36 6.92 -12.53 3.79
CA ASN A 36 6.03 -13.13 2.80
C ASN A 36 4.74 -12.32 2.56
N TRP A 37 4.02 -12.62 1.46
CA TRP A 37 2.79 -11.96 1.05
C TRP A 37 1.52 -12.76 1.40
N ARG A 38 1.53 -13.50 2.50
CA ARG A 38 0.39 -14.32 2.93
C ARG A 38 -0.69 -13.56 3.69
N SER A 39 -0.33 -12.44 4.30
CA SER A 39 -1.23 -11.63 5.12
C SER A 39 -2.38 -11.05 4.27
N LYS A 40 -3.56 -10.91 4.89
CA LYS A 40 -4.78 -10.39 4.21
C LYS A 40 -4.54 -9.04 3.55
N HIS A 41 -3.67 -8.22 4.14
CA HIS A 41 -3.26 -6.93 3.60
C HIS A 41 -2.45 -7.08 2.29
N ALA A 42 -1.44 -7.95 2.28
CA ALA A 42 -0.61 -8.23 1.10
C ALA A 42 -1.43 -8.74 -0.09
N ARG A 43 -2.38 -9.64 0.17
CA ARG A 43 -3.30 -10.15 -0.85
C ARG A 43 -4.18 -9.06 -1.47
N GLN A 44 -4.67 -8.12 -0.65
CA GLN A 44 -5.45 -6.98 -1.14
C GLN A 44 -4.60 -6.03 -1.99
N LEU A 45 -3.35 -5.78 -1.59
CA LEU A 45 -2.40 -4.96 -2.35
C LEU A 45 -2.07 -5.59 -3.71
N LEU A 46 -1.81 -6.90 -3.76
CA LEU A 46 -1.58 -7.64 -5.01
C LEU A 46 -2.81 -7.59 -5.93
N ALA A 47 -4.01 -7.80 -5.38
CA ALA A 47 -5.25 -7.69 -6.16
C ALA A 47 -5.45 -6.28 -6.72
N ARG A 48 -5.15 -5.24 -5.93
CA ARG A 48 -5.22 -3.85 -6.41
C ARG A 48 -4.17 -3.55 -7.47
N LYS A 49 -2.94 -4.04 -7.31
CA LYS A 49 -1.87 -3.95 -8.32
C LYS A 49 -2.36 -4.54 -9.65
N ALA A 50 -2.90 -5.75 -9.63
CA ALA A 50 -3.41 -6.44 -10.82
C ALA A 50 -4.53 -5.66 -11.53
N VAL A 51 -5.44 -5.03 -10.79
CA VAL A 51 -6.52 -4.20 -11.35
C VAL A 51 -5.98 -2.92 -12.00
N LEU A 52 -4.95 -2.31 -11.42
CA LEU A 52 -4.32 -1.10 -11.98
C LEU A 52 -3.47 -1.42 -13.20
N THR A 53 -2.78 -2.56 -13.22
CA THR A 53 -1.99 -3.01 -14.39
C THR A 53 -2.85 -3.51 -15.54
N ARG A 54 -4.06 -4.04 -15.28
CA ARG A 54 -5.00 -4.49 -16.31
C ARG A 54 -5.80 -3.34 -16.96
N GLN A 55 -5.80 -2.16 -16.34
CA GLN A 55 -6.48 -0.96 -16.86
C GLN A 55 -5.57 -0.02 -17.66
N GLY A 56 -4.29 -0.37 -17.86
CA GLY A 56 -3.41 0.27 -18.83
C GLY A 56 -3.40 -0.50 -20.14
#